data_AF-A0A4P6MUP8-F1
#
_entry.id   AF-A0A4P6MUP8-F1
#
_cell.length_a   1.000
_cell.length_b   1.000
_cell.length_c   1.000
_cell.angle_alpha   90.00
_cell.angle_beta   90.00
_cell.angle_gamma   90.00
#
_symmetry.space_group_name_H-M   'P 1'
#
loop_
_entity.id
_entity.type
_entity.pdbx_description
1 polymer ?
#
loop_
_entity_poly.entity_id
_entity_poly.type
_entity_poly.pdbx_seq_one_letter_code
_entity_poly.pdbx_strand_id
1 'polypeptide(L)'
;MSATGTAGDVSAAATDYVVANAGSYTGAGEEIYSAATGKLLTFASARGLDPRSVGGIDLVAQQRSLEADTGQFVDQSQWGDYSNTLGQSFGIIGLERAGTDPTPASVDFLLAQQCDDGGFSLEFKDECVSDPDATSTAVQALDLVGGHDAQVQSAADYLESRQDGSGGVGGGATTEGVNANSTGLAATALRIAGRDDARAQALAYLDTLTFGCATPALAGAVAYNQADFDAAVAKGATAAPDGTITRSTAQALLGRTDQSYATITSAGQSAATPTTDCAATTPGGDTSGDSGGDTGTGDDDGTGTGSDTGTGAGDGDDASTDQPAARPEIPAVVQTDGVASTTPVWALGAGTGLLAFGLTLVARRRVAVRVR
;
A
#
# COMPACT_ATOMS: atom_id res chain seq x y z
N MET A 1 4.58 -2.13 10.90
CA MET A 1 5.43 -1.53 11.96
C MET A 1 4.59 -1.10 13.15
N SER A 2 3.71 -0.10 13.02
CA SER A 2 2.85 0.31 14.16
C SER A 2 1.91 -0.76 14.66
N ALA A 3 1.23 -1.47 13.76
CA ALA A 3 0.35 -2.57 14.13
C ALA A 3 1.08 -3.66 14.94
N THR A 4 2.36 -3.89 14.65
CA THR A 4 3.20 -4.93 15.25
C THR A 4 4.03 -4.45 16.45
N GLY A 5 3.91 -3.18 16.87
CA GLY A 5 4.66 -2.63 18.01
C GLY A 5 6.19 -2.64 17.87
N THR A 6 6.71 -2.70 16.63
CA THR A 6 8.13 -2.99 16.33
C THR A 6 8.67 -2.08 15.23
N ALA A 7 10.01 -2.09 15.07
CA ALA A 7 10.74 -1.30 14.07
C ALA A 7 10.51 0.22 14.21
N GLY A 8 10.51 0.71 15.46
CA GLY A 8 10.28 2.12 15.80
C GLY A 8 11.24 3.08 15.11
N ASP A 9 12.53 2.74 15.00
CA ASP A 9 13.53 3.61 14.36
C ASP A 9 13.26 3.76 12.86
N VAL A 10 12.98 2.65 12.17
CA VAL A 10 12.61 2.66 10.74
C VAL A 10 11.29 3.41 10.54
N SER A 11 10.32 3.18 11.42
CA SER A 11 9.04 3.88 11.36
C SER A 11 9.16 5.39 11.62
N ALA A 12 10.08 5.82 12.48
CA ALA A 12 10.38 7.23 12.71
C ALA A 12 11.04 7.86 11.47
N ALA A 13 12.06 7.23 10.90
CA ALA A 13 12.70 7.72 9.67
C ALA A 13 11.71 7.84 8.49
N ALA A 14 10.82 6.86 8.32
CA ALA A 14 9.74 6.93 7.33
C ALA A 14 8.75 8.09 7.64
N THR A 15 8.49 8.36 8.92
CA THR A 15 7.64 9.48 9.34
C THR A 15 8.26 10.82 8.98
N ASP A 16 9.55 11.00 9.26
CA ASP A 16 10.28 12.23 8.92
C ASP A 16 10.24 12.49 7.41
N TYR A 17 10.40 11.43 6.60
CA TYR A 17 10.27 11.54 5.15
C TYR A 17 8.86 11.97 4.73
N VAL A 18 7.81 11.36 5.29
CA VAL A 18 6.42 11.74 4.97
C VAL A 18 6.14 13.18 5.38
N VAL A 19 6.58 13.61 6.56
CA VAL A 19 6.38 14.99 7.06
C VAL A 19 7.11 16.00 6.16
N ALA A 20 8.34 15.71 5.76
CA ALA A 20 9.11 16.58 4.87
C ALA A 20 8.48 16.71 3.46
N ASN A 21 7.66 15.73 3.06
CA ASN A 21 7.03 15.67 1.74
C ASN A 21 5.50 15.76 1.81
N ALA A 22 4.92 16.22 2.93
CA ALA A 22 3.49 16.13 3.23
C ALA A 22 2.60 16.67 2.10
N GLY A 23 2.99 17.81 1.50
CA GLY A 23 2.24 18.42 0.39
C GLY A 23 2.07 17.50 -0.82
N SER A 24 3.09 16.69 -1.16
CA SER A 24 2.99 15.74 -2.27
C SER A 24 2.10 14.52 -1.98
N TYR A 25 1.77 14.29 -0.71
CA TYR A 25 0.88 13.21 -0.29
C TYR A 25 -0.59 13.62 -0.28
N THR A 26 -0.92 14.92 -0.31
CA THR A 26 -2.30 15.41 -0.37
C THR A 26 -2.71 15.84 -1.78
N GLY A 27 -1.74 16.20 -2.63
CA GLY A 27 -1.96 16.55 -4.03
C GLY A 27 -0.75 17.23 -4.67
N ALA A 28 -0.96 17.94 -5.78
CA ALA A 28 0.11 18.65 -6.50
C ALA A 28 -0.39 19.99 -7.05
N GLY A 29 0.35 21.07 -6.77
CA GLY A 29 -0.07 22.41 -7.17
C GLY A 29 -1.35 22.84 -6.43
N GLU A 30 -2.42 23.13 -7.18
CA GLU A 30 -3.73 23.49 -6.64
C GLU A 30 -4.65 22.27 -6.38
N GLU A 31 -4.18 21.07 -6.75
CA GLU A 31 -4.92 19.82 -6.59
C GLU A 31 -4.89 19.36 -5.12
N ILE A 32 -6.03 18.97 -4.58
CA ILE A 32 -6.15 18.40 -3.23
C ILE A 32 -7.11 17.20 -3.31
N TYR A 33 -6.60 16.01 -3.01
CA TYR A 33 -7.37 14.77 -3.05
C TYR A 33 -7.83 14.38 -1.64
N SER A 34 -9.13 14.16 -1.48
CA SER A 34 -9.76 13.83 -0.20
C SER A 34 -9.23 12.53 0.37
N ALA A 35 -9.19 11.46 -0.44
CA ALA A 35 -8.73 10.16 0.02
C ALA A 35 -7.27 10.19 0.51
N ALA A 36 -6.43 10.98 -0.16
CA ALA A 36 -5.02 11.11 0.18
C ALA A 36 -4.83 11.93 1.47
N THR A 37 -5.59 13.02 1.60
CA THR A 37 -5.64 13.87 2.80
C THR A 37 -6.14 13.08 4.03
N GLY A 38 -7.24 12.34 3.92
CA GLY A 38 -7.76 11.50 5.00
C GLY A 38 -6.79 10.39 5.44
N LYS A 39 -6.06 9.77 4.50
CA LYS A 39 -5.00 8.80 4.82
C LYS A 39 -3.83 9.46 5.56
N LEU A 40 -3.37 10.63 5.10
CA LEU A 40 -2.28 11.35 5.77
C LEU A 40 -2.70 11.84 7.16
N LEU A 41 -3.96 12.23 7.33
CA LEU A 41 -4.54 12.62 8.62
C LEU A 41 -4.60 11.42 9.60
N THR A 42 -5.04 10.26 9.11
CA THR A 42 -5.03 8.99 9.86
C THR A 42 -3.61 8.62 10.28
N PHE A 43 -2.65 8.73 9.34
CA PHE A 43 -1.23 8.51 9.58
C PHE A 43 -0.67 9.45 10.65
N ALA A 44 -0.92 10.75 10.55
CA ALA A 44 -0.44 11.75 11.49
C ALA A 44 -0.88 11.42 12.92
N SER A 45 -2.15 11.10 13.09
CA SER A 45 -2.72 10.68 14.38
C SER A 45 -2.08 9.38 14.88
N ALA A 46 -1.87 8.39 14.01
CA ALA A 46 -1.19 7.13 14.36
C ALA A 46 0.26 7.32 14.78
N ARG A 47 0.90 8.40 14.32
CA ARG A 47 2.28 8.75 14.66
C ARG A 47 2.40 9.71 15.84
N GLY A 48 1.29 10.14 16.43
CA GLY A 48 1.27 11.15 17.49
C GLY A 48 1.76 12.52 17.03
N LEU A 49 1.66 12.82 15.72
CA LEU A 49 1.93 14.14 15.17
C LEU A 49 0.74 15.06 15.43
N ASP A 50 0.97 16.38 15.44
CA ASP A 50 -0.14 17.34 15.38
C ASP A 50 -0.72 17.37 13.96
N PRO A 51 -1.97 16.89 13.75
CA PRO A 51 -2.59 16.86 12.42
C PRO A 51 -2.84 18.25 11.83
N ARG A 52 -2.73 19.32 12.64
CA ARG A 52 -2.91 20.72 12.20
C ARG A 52 -1.61 21.37 11.71
N SER A 53 -0.49 20.65 11.72
CA SER A 53 0.81 21.22 11.31
C SER A 53 1.75 20.22 10.60
N VAL A 54 1.23 19.16 9.98
CA VAL A 54 2.04 18.14 9.31
C VAL A 54 2.71 18.74 8.08
N GLY A 55 4.04 18.86 8.11
CA GLY A 55 4.77 19.54 7.02
C GLY A 55 4.33 20.99 6.80
N GLY A 56 3.76 21.63 7.83
CA GLY A 56 3.18 22.98 7.74
C GLY A 56 1.74 23.04 7.19
N ILE A 57 1.07 21.89 7.01
CA ILE A 57 -0.30 21.79 6.50
C ILE A 57 -1.26 21.48 7.65
N ASP A 58 -2.38 22.20 7.70
CA ASP A 58 -3.52 21.84 8.55
C ASP A 58 -4.41 20.83 7.82
N LEU A 59 -4.17 19.54 8.06
CA LEU A 59 -4.88 18.45 7.40
C LEU A 59 -6.34 18.36 7.85
N VAL A 60 -6.67 18.84 9.06
CA VAL A 60 -8.05 18.88 9.55
C VAL A 60 -8.83 19.94 8.77
N ALA A 61 -8.29 21.15 8.66
CA ALA A 61 -8.92 22.21 7.88
C ALA A 61 -9.03 21.84 6.40
N GLN A 62 -7.99 21.21 5.85
CA GLN A 62 -7.98 20.75 4.45
C GLN A 62 -9.05 19.68 4.21
N GLN A 63 -9.12 18.61 5.00
CA GLN A 63 -10.13 17.55 4.81
C GLN A 63 -11.56 18.10 4.93
N ARG A 64 -11.82 19.00 5.89
CA ARG A 64 -13.15 19.62 6.04
C ARG A 64 -13.51 20.55 4.89
N SER A 65 -12.52 21.20 4.26
CA SER A 65 -12.78 22.06 3.09
C SER A 65 -13.21 21.27 1.85
N LEU A 66 -12.95 19.96 1.83
CA LEU A 66 -13.32 19.05 0.75
C LEU A 66 -14.71 18.44 0.96
N GLU A 67 -15.41 18.75 2.04
CA GLU A 67 -16.76 18.24 2.28
C GLU A 67 -17.80 19.06 1.52
N ALA A 68 -18.58 18.39 0.66
CA ALA A 68 -19.74 18.98 0.01
C ALA A 68 -20.95 19.04 0.94
N ASP A 69 -21.98 19.83 0.59
CA ASP A 69 -23.23 19.93 1.36
C ASP A 69 -23.95 18.58 1.56
N THR A 70 -23.69 17.61 0.69
CA THR A 70 -24.21 16.24 0.78
C THR A 70 -23.49 15.37 1.82
N GLY A 71 -22.36 15.83 2.36
CA GLY A 71 -21.46 15.05 3.22
C GLY A 71 -20.38 14.26 2.47
N GLN A 72 -20.44 14.22 1.14
CA GLN A 72 -19.38 13.62 0.32
C GLN A 72 -18.08 14.42 0.49
N PHE A 73 -16.97 13.75 0.76
CA PHE A 73 -15.67 14.38 0.58
C PHE A 73 -15.23 14.29 -0.88
N VAL A 74 -15.17 15.43 -1.56
CA VAL A 74 -14.87 15.56 -3.00
C VAL A 74 -13.42 15.98 -3.23
N ASP A 75 -12.85 15.59 -4.35
CA ASP A 75 -11.53 16.10 -4.73
C ASP A 75 -11.61 17.54 -5.27
N GLN A 76 -10.67 18.38 -4.86
CA GLN A 76 -10.40 19.64 -5.55
C GLN A 76 -9.41 19.34 -6.69
N SER A 77 -9.93 19.10 -7.89
CA SER A 77 -9.10 18.70 -9.03
C SER A 77 -9.63 19.22 -10.36
N GLN A 78 -8.73 19.71 -11.23
CA GLN A 78 -9.09 20.04 -12.61
C GLN A 78 -9.39 18.79 -13.47
N TRP A 79 -9.03 17.60 -12.99
CA TRP A 79 -9.19 16.32 -13.69
C TRP A 79 -10.50 15.60 -13.35
N GLY A 80 -11.31 16.19 -12.46
CA GLY A 80 -12.56 15.63 -11.98
C GLY A 80 -12.44 15.04 -10.58
N ASP A 81 -13.56 14.52 -10.09
CA ASP A 81 -13.66 13.93 -8.76
C ASP A 81 -13.42 12.42 -8.84
N TYR A 82 -12.43 11.93 -8.09
CA TYR A 82 -12.09 10.51 -7.96
C TYR A 82 -12.39 9.99 -6.54
N SER A 83 -13.17 10.74 -5.77
CA SER A 83 -13.64 10.30 -4.46
C SER A 83 -14.44 9.01 -4.56
N ASN A 84 -14.25 8.16 -3.56
CA ASN A 84 -14.86 6.83 -3.47
C ASN A 84 -14.99 6.44 -2.00
N THR A 85 -15.65 5.31 -1.72
CA THR A 85 -15.98 4.89 -0.36
C THR A 85 -14.75 4.68 0.54
N LEU A 86 -13.62 4.27 -0.04
CA LEU A 86 -12.35 4.20 0.69
C LEU A 86 -11.93 5.60 1.16
N GLY A 87 -11.98 6.58 0.26
CA GLY A 87 -11.69 7.98 0.57
C GLY A 87 -12.63 8.56 1.63
N GLN A 88 -13.94 8.31 1.50
CA GLN A 88 -14.94 8.73 2.48
C GLN A 88 -14.62 8.19 3.87
N SER A 89 -14.35 6.88 3.95
CA SER A 89 -14.03 6.19 5.20
C SER A 89 -12.74 6.74 5.83
N PHE A 90 -11.68 6.97 5.05
CA PHE A 90 -10.44 7.56 5.58
C PHE A 90 -10.60 9.02 6.00
N GLY A 91 -11.48 9.79 5.33
CA GLY A 91 -11.84 11.15 5.75
C GLY A 91 -12.47 11.15 7.14
N ILE A 92 -13.48 10.30 7.35
CA ILE A 92 -14.15 10.11 8.66
C ILE A 92 -13.15 9.65 9.72
N ILE A 93 -12.39 8.58 9.45
CA ILE A 93 -11.41 8.04 10.40
C ILE A 93 -10.36 9.09 10.77
N GLY A 94 -9.84 9.81 9.77
CA GLY A 94 -8.82 10.82 9.99
C GLY A 94 -9.31 11.96 10.87
N LEU A 95 -10.50 12.50 10.59
CA LEU A 95 -11.09 13.62 11.34
C LEU A 95 -11.34 13.23 12.80
N GLU A 96 -12.00 12.08 13.02
CA GLU A 96 -12.32 11.60 14.36
C GLU A 96 -11.04 11.37 15.19
N ARG A 97 -10.03 10.73 14.59
CA ARG A 97 -8.73 10.52 15.25
C ARG A 97 -7.97 11.81 15.54
N ALA A 98 -8.21 12.87 14.77
CA ALA A 98 -7.65 14.21 15.01
C ALA A 98 -8.44 15.02 16.07
N GLY A 99 -9.41 14.38 16.75
CA GLY A 99 -10.26 14.99 17.76
C GLY A 99 -11.25 15.99 17.16
N THR A 100 -11.71 15.73 15.93
CA THR A 100 -12.70 16.55 15.24
C THR A 100 -13.80 15.65 14.71
N ASP A 101 -14.96 15.71 15.35
CA ASP A 101 -16.12 14.90 14.97
C ASP A 101 -16.45 15.10 13.48
N PRO A 102 -16.51 14.01 12.69
CA PRO A 102 -17.09 14.03 11.36
C PRO A 102 -18.53 14.55 11.41
N THR A 103 -18.98 15.23 10.34
CA THR A 103 -20.36 15.72 10.33
C THR A 103 -21.33 14.53 10.21
N PRO A 104 -22.57 14.66 10.72
CA PRO A 104 -23.60 13.66 10.48
C PRO A 104 -23.83 13.40 8.99
N ALA A 105 -23.75 14.44 8.14
CA ALA A 105 -23.90 14.30 6.70
C ALA A 105 -22.81 13.41 6.09
N SER A 106 -21.56 13.53 6.55
CA SER A 106 -20.46 12.69 6.06
C SER A 106 -20.62 11.21 6.41
N VAL A 107 -21.18 10.92 7.59
CA VAL A 107 -21.49 9.55 8.03
C VAL A 107 -22.71 9.02 7.29
N ASP A 108 -23.76 9.82 7.14
CA ASP A 108 -24.96 9.47 6.36
C ASP A 108 -24.61 9.18 4.89
N PHE A 109 -23.68 9.96 4.32
CA PHE A 109 -23.17 9.72 2.97
C PHE A 109 -22.43 8.39 2.86
N LEU A 110 -21.60 8.01 3.85
CA LEU A 110 -20.97 6.69 3.88
C LEU A 110 -22.02 5.57 3.97
N LEU A 111 -23.01 5.71 4.85
CA LEU A 111 -24.08 4.73 5.05
C LEU A 111 -24.92 4.53 3.79
N ALA A 112 -25.13 5.58 2.99
CA ALA A 112 -25.85 5.50 1.72
C ALA A 112 -25.17 4.57 0.69
N GLN A 113 -23.90 4.22 0.89
CA GLN A 113 -23.16 3.32 0.01
C GLN A 113 -23.32 1.84 0.39
N GLN A 114 -23.99 1.53 1.50
CA GLN A 114 -24.29 0.15 1.87
C GLN A 114 -25.38 -0.41 0.96
N CYS A 115 -25.07 -1.51 0.28
CA CYS A 115 -25.97 -2.23 -0.60
C CYS A 115 -26.91 -3.16 0.18
N ASP A 116 -27.95 -3.66 -0.49
CA ASP A 116 -28.93 -4.60 0.09
C ASP A 116 -28.31 -5.92 0.56
N ASP A 117 -27.15 -6.30 0.02
CA ASP A 117 -26.39 -7.49 0.44
C ASP A 117 -25.50 -7.25 1.68
N GLY A 118 -25.50 -6.02 2.21
CA GLY A 118 -24.74 -5.60 3.38
C GLY A 118 -23.35 -5.04 3.08
N GLY A 119 -22.79 -5.32 1.90
CA GLY A 119 -21.51 -4.75 1.48
C GLY A 119 -21.63 -3.26 1.13
N PHE A 120 -20.50 -2.57 0.98
CA PHE A 120 -20.45 -1.18 0.56
C PHE A 120 -19.92 -1.07 -0.86
N SER A 121 -20.53 -0.24 -1.69
CA SER A 121 -20.02 0.04 -3.02
C SER A 121 -18.68 0.78 -2.95
N LEU A 122 -17.76 0.51 -3.87
CA LEU A 122 -16.55 1.32 -4.00
C LEU A 122 -16.87 2.70 -4.58
N GLU A 123 -17.59 2.70 -5.70
CA GLU A 123 -17.89 3.90 -6.48
C GLU A 123 -19.21 4.54 -6.02
N PHE A 124 -19.28 5.88 -6.07
CA PHE A 124 -20.50 6.65 -5.81
C PHE A 124 -21.38 6.71 -7.07
N LYS A 125 -21.99 5.57 -7.43
CA LYS A 125 -22.83 5.42 -8.63
C LYS A 125 -24.22 4.93 -8.27
N ASP A 126 -25.15 5.09 -9.21
CA ASP A 126 -26.55 4.67 -9.02
C ASP A 126 -26.71 3.15 -8.82
N GLU A 127 -25.82 2.34 -9.42
CA GLU A 127 -25.81 0.90 -9.23
C GLU A 127 -24.93 0.53 -8.02
N CYS A 128 -25.54 -0.13 -7.03
CA CYS A 128 -24.83 -0.58 -5.84
C CYS A 128 -24.18 -1.94 -6.09
N VAL A 129 -22.85 -1.93 -6.29
CA VAL A 129 -22.04 -3.14 -6.40
C VAL A 129 -21.04 -3.16 -5.26
N SER A 130 -21.24 -4.08 -4.32
CA SER A 130 -20.42 -4.21 -3.12
C SER A 130 -18.98 -4.60 -3.42
N ASP A 131 -18.05 -3.93 -2.74
CA ASP A 131 -16.61 -4.13 -2.81
C ASP A 131 -16.06 -4.52 -1.42
N PRO A 132 -15.32 -5.64 -1.29
CA PRO A 132 -14.81 -6.10 0.01
C PRO A 132 -13.84 -5.14 0.71
N ASP A 133 -13.03 -4.39 -0.04
CA ASP A 133 -12.06 -3.45 0.53
C ASP A 133 -12.79 -2.19 1.04
N ALA A 134 -13.73 -1.68 0.25
CA ALA A 134 -14.62 -0.58 0.63
C ALA A 134 -15.43 -0.95 1.88
N THR A 135 -16.04 -2.13 1.87
CA THR A 135 -16.81 -2.69 3.00
C THR A 135 -15.97 -2.75 4.27
N SER A 136 -14.77 -3.34 4.18
CA SER A 136 -13.87 -3.51 5.33
C SER A 136 -13.37 -2.18 5.90
N THR A 137 -13.20 -1.16 5.06
CA THR A 137 -12.77 0.17 5.49
C THR A 137 -13.94 0.96 6.09
N ALA A 138 -15.14 0.83 5.51
CA ALA A 138 -16.37 1.43 6.04
C ALA A 138 -16.70 0.88 7.43
N VAL A 139 -16.57 -0.42 7.67
CA VAL A 139 -16.73 -1.04 9.00
C VAL A 139 -15.83 -0.37 10.04
N GLN A 140 -14.56 -0.11 9.71
CA GLN A 140 -13.63 0.56 10.62
C GLN A 140 -14.01 2.01 10.92
N ALA A 141 -14.58 2.73 9.93
CA ALA A 141 -15.06 4.09 10.14
C ALA A 141 -16.34 4.12 11.00
N LEU A 142 -17.29 3.23 10.72
CA LEU A 142 -18.57 3.13 11.42
C LEU A 142 -18.42 2.64 12.87
N ASP A 143 -17.51 1.70 13.12
CA ASP A 143 -17.14 1.27 14.47
C ASP A 143 -16.53 2.42 15.29
N LEU A 144 -15.67 3.22 14.66
CA LEU A 144 -15.00 4.33 15.31
C LEU A 144 -15.99 5.45 15.71
N VAL A 145 -16.92 5.83 14.83
CA VAL A 145 -17.93 6.86 15.16
C VAL A 145 -19.04 6.32 16.07
N GLY A 146 -19.28 5.00 16.07
CA GLY A 146 -20.24 4.31 16.93
C GLY A 146 -21.71 4.44 16.49
N GLY A 147 -22.59 3.63 17.10
CA GLY A 147 -24.05 3.70 16.86
C GLY A 147 -24.54 3.02 15.57
N HIS A 148 -23.68 2.30 14.87
CA HIS A 148 -23.96 1.65 13.59
C HIS A 148 -23.75 0.13 13.63
N ASP A 149 -24.02 -0.49 14.79
CA ASP A 149 -23.80 -1.93 15.00
C ASP A 149 -24.51 -2.78 13.95
N ALA A 150 -25.75 -2.45 13.57
CA ALA A 150 -26.50 -3.22 12.59
C ALA A 150 -25.84 -3.22 11.20
N GLN A 151 -25.31 -2.06 10.78
CA GLN A 151 -24.62 -1.91 9.49
C GLN A 151 -23.27 -2.62 9.50
N VAL A 152 -22.52 -2.54 10.61
CA VAL A 152 -21.28 -3.29 10.81
C VAL A 152 -21.52 -4.79 10.75
N GLN A 153 -22.60 -5.29 11.37
CA GLN A 153 -22.96 -6.70 11.34
C GLN A 153 -23.37 -7.17 9.94
N SER A 154 -24.17 -6.38 9.23
CA SER A 154 -24.56 -6.70 7.84
C SER A 154 -23.36 -6.72 6.89
N ALA A 155 -22.40 -5.81 7.09
CA ALA A 155 -21.15 -5.78 6.33
C ALA A 155 -20.26 -7.00 6.64
N ALA A 156 -20.25 -7.47 7.88
CA ALA A 156 -19.54 -8.69 8.25
C ALA A 156 -20.16 -9.93 7.59
N ASP A 157 -21.48 -10.04 7.57
CA ASP A 157 -22.19 -11.14 6.88
C ASP A 157 -21.84 -11.15 5.37
N TYR A 158 -21.77 -9.97 4.74
CA TYR A 158 -21.27 -9.84 3.37
C TYR A 158 -19.84 -10.37 3.27
N LEU A 159 -18.89 -9.91 4.09
CA LEU A 159 -17.48 -10.30 4.02
C LEU A 159 -17.28 -11.81 4.24
N GLU A 160 -18.03 -12.43 5.15
CA GLU A 160 -18.05 -13.88 5.34
C GLU A 160 -18.51 -14.62 4.08
N SER A 161 -19.55 -14.12 3.40
CA SER A 161 -20.01 -14.70 2.13
C SER A 161 -18.98 -14.59 1.00
N ARG A 162 -17.99 -13.68 1.14
CA ARG A 162 -16.89 -13.49 0.20
C ARG A 162 -15.65 -14.31 0.52
N GLN A 163 -15.59 -14.95 1.69
CA GLN A 163 -14.52 -15.91 1.97
C GLN A 163 -14.70 -17.15 1.11
N ASP A 164 -13.63 -17.56 0.41
CA ASP A 164 -13.64 -18.80 -0.35
C ASP A 164 -13.21 -20.00 0.53
N GLY A 165 -13.07 -21.19 -0.08
CA GLY A 165 -12.66 -22.39 0.64
C GLY A 165 -11.24 -22.35 1.24
N SER A 166 -10.42 -21.37 0.87
CA SER A 166 -9.10 -21.13 1.48
C SER A 166 -9.18 -20.23 2.71
N GLY A 167 -10.31 -19.57 2.94
CA GLY A 167 -10.51 -18.55 3.98
C GLY A 167 -10.12 -17.13 3.55
N GLY A 168 -9.50 -16.98 2.38
CA GLY A 168 -9.14 -15.68 1.83
C GLY A 168 -10.33 -14.96 1.19
N VAL A 169 -10.19 -13.65 1.06
CA VAL A 169 -11.16 -12.74 0.43
C VAL A 169 -10.51 -12.10 -0.80
N GLY A 170 -11.22 -12.07 -1.93
CA GLY A 170 -10.86 -11.28 -3.11
C GLY A 170 -11.30 -9.82 -2.97
N GLY A 171 -10.74 -8.94 -3.79
CA GLY A 171 -11.15 -7.54 -3.84
C GLY A 171 -12.38 -7.31 -4.72
N GLY A 172 -12.58 -6.06 -5.14
CA GLY A 172 -13.64 -5.67 -6.06
C GLY A 172 -13.40 -6.07 -7.52
N ALA A 173 -14.14 -5.42 -8.43
CA ALA A 173 -14.21 -5.77 -9.85
C ALA A 173 -12.86 -5.85 -10.58
N THR A 174 -11.82 -5.13 -10.12
CA THR A 174 -10.48 -5.15 -10.73
C THR A 174 -9.50 -6.09 -10.03
N THR A 175 -9.90 -6.66 -8.89
CA THR A 175 -9.05 -7.47 -7.99
C THR A 175 -9.78 -8.69 -7.43
N GLU A 176 -10.72 -9.24 -8.20
CA GLU A 176 -11.65 -10.31 -7.76
C GLU A 176 -10.94 -11.56 -7.22
N GLY A 177 -9.69 -11.81 -7.67
CA GLY A 177 -8.87 -12.90 -7.16
C GLY A 177 -8.52 -12.73 -5.69
N VAL A 178 -8.59 -13.84 -4.95
CA VAL A 178 -8.23 -13.89 -3.53
C VAL A 178 -6.80 -13.40 -3.32
N ASN A 179 -6.64 -12.47 -2.38
CA ASN A 179 -5.37 -11.81 -2.13
C ASN A 179 -5.20 -11.39 -0.66
N ALA A 180 -3.95 -11.13 -0.26
CA ALA A 180 -3.59 -10.79 1.11
C ALA A 180 -4.08 -9.40 1.55
N ASN A 181 -4.24 -8.45 0.63
CA ASN A 181 -4.70 -7.09 0.94
C ASN A 181 -6.13 -7.13 1.47
N SER A 182 -7.04 -7.62 0.64
CA SER A 182 -8.46 -7.73 0.93
C SER A 182 -8.72 -8.66 2.10
N THR A 183 -7.97 -9.77 2.19
CA THR A 183 -8.07 -10.68 3.35
C THR A 183 -7.65 -10.01 4.66
N GLY A 184 -6.59 -9.19 4.67
CA GLY A 184 -6.15 -8.45 5.86
C GLY A 184 -7.16 -7.38 6.32
N LEU A 185 -7.75 -6.66 5.37
CA LEU A 185 -8.82 -5.70 5.64
C LEU A 185 -10.08 -6.41 6.17
N ALA A 186 -10.51 -7.50 5.52
CA ALA A 186 -11.65 -8.30 5.93
C ALA A 186 -11.44 -8.89 7.34
N ALA A 187 -10.26 -9.45 7.64
CA ALA A 187 -9.93 -9.95 8.97
C ALA A 187 -10.06 -8.87 10.07
N THR A 188 -9.73 -7.61 9.74
CA THR A 188 -9.90 -6.48 10.67
C THR A 188 -11.38 -6.17 10.91
N ALA A 189 -12.19 -6.14 9.85
CA ALA A 189 -13.63 -5.90 9.93
C ALA A 189 -14.38 -7.04 10.65
N LEU A 190 -14.01 -8.29 10.35
CA LEU A 190 -14.53 -9.49 11.03
C LEU A 190 -14.22 -9.46 12.52
N ARG A 191 -13.01 -9.03 12.91
CA ARG A 191 -12.66 -8.82 14.33
C ARG A 191 -13.57 -7.79 14.99
N ILE A 192 -13.76 -6.64 14.35
CA ILE A 192 -14.62 -5.55 14.85
C ILE A 192 -16.06 -6.07 15.06
N ALA A 193 -16.56 -6.88 14.13
CA ALA A 193 -17.89 -7.47 14.21
C ALA A 193 -18.01 -8.70 15.13
N GLY A 194 -16.91 -9.16 15.76
CA GLY A 194 -16.89 -10.34 16.62
C GLY A 194 -17.01 -11.69 15.89
N ARG A 195 -16.60 -11.76 14.62
CA ARG A 195 -16.61 -12.98 13.78
C ARG A 195 -15.29 -13.74 13.89
N ASP A 196 -15.03 -14.32 15.06
CA ASP A 196 -13.75 -14.94 15.38
C ASP A 196 -13.38 -16.12 14.47
N ASP A 197 -14.35 -16.98 14.12
CA ASP A 197 -14.11 -18.15 13.25
C ASP A 197 -13.75 -17.73 11.82
N ALA A 198 -14.50 -16.78 11.25
CA ALA A 198 -14.24 -16.21 9.94
C ALA A 198 -12.88 -15.50 9.90
N ARG A 199 -12.58 -14.71 10.94
CA ARG A 199 -11.26 -14.08 11.10
C ARG A 199 -10.15 -15.13 11.14
N ALA A 200 -10.32 -16.22 11.89
CA ALA A 200 -9.32 -17.28 11.97
C ALA A 200 -9.02 -17.92 10.61
N GLN A 201 -10.04 -18.11 9.77
CA GLN A 201 -9.87 -18.59 8.40
C GLN A 201 -9.09 -17.59 7.52
N ALA A 202 -9.40 -16.29 7.63
CA ALA A 202 -8.66 -15.24 6.94
C ALA A 202 -7.18 -15.21 7.38
N LEU A 203 -6.90 -15.37 8.67
CA LEU A 203 -5.53 -15.44 9.18
C LEU A 203 -4.78 -16.68 8.69
N ALA A 204 -5.45 -17.84 8.64
CA ALA A 204 -4.87 -19.06 8.10
C ALA A 204 -4.48 -18.90 6.62
N TYR A 205 -5.29 -18.20 5.83
CA TYR A 205 -4.92 -17.83 4.45
C TYR A 205 -3.67 -16.92 4.41
N LEU A 206 -3.61 -15.87 5.24
CA LEU A 206 -2.42 -15.00 5.28
C LEU A 206 -1.15 -15.76 5.68
N ASP A 207 -1.28 -16.77 6.53
CA ASP A 207 -0.16 -17.62 6.96
C ASP A 207 0.43 -18.43 5.80
N THR A 208 -0.39 -18.90 4.85
CA THR A 208 0.12 -19.60 3.66
C THR A 208 0.94 -18.71 2.74
N LEU A 209 0.68 -17.39 2.77
CA LEU A 209 1.38 -16.39 1.96
C LEU A 209 2.57 -15.74 2.67
N THR A 210 2.90 -16.18 3.90
CA THR A 210 3.98 -15.57 4.68
C THR A 210 5.31 -16.21 4.37
N PHE A 211 6.25 -15.37 3.93
CA PHE A 211 7.60 -15.81 3.58
C PHE A 211 8.39 -16.27 4.80
N GLY A 212 9.10 -17.39 4.64
CA GLY A 212 10.02 -17.94 5.63
C GLY A 212 11.48 -17.86 5.17
N CYS A 213 12.34 -18.69 5.76
CA CYS A 213 13.79 -18.65 5.50
C CYS A 213 14.23 -19.17 4.13
N ALA A 214 13.31 -19.68 3.30
CA ALA A 214 13.58 -19.92 1.88
C ALA A 214 13.83 -18.61 1.11
N THR A 215 13.27 -17.50 1.59
CA THR A 215 13.43 -16.14 1.05
C THR A 215 13.87 -15.19 2.16
N PRO A 216 15.13 -15.26 2.66
CA PRO A 216 15.57 -14.56 3.87
C PRO A 216 15.31 -13.05 3.87
N ALA A 217 15.46 -12.37 2.73
CA ALA A 217 15.20 -10.93 2.61
C ALA A 217 13.72 -10.55 2.71
N LEU A 218 12.82 -11.53 2.58
CA LEU A 218 11.37 -11.39 2.68
C LEU A 218 10.80 -12.02 3.96
N ALA A 219 11.60 -12.65 4.81
CA ALA A 219 11.10 -13.41 5.96
C ALA A 219 10.15 -12.58 6.83
N GLY A 220 8.92 -13.06 7.02
CA GLY A 220 7.83 -12.39 7.74
C GLY A 220 6.98 -11.42 6.90
N ALA A 221 7.40 -11.07 5.69
CA ALA A 221 6.56 -10.37 4.72
C ALA A 221 5.49 -11.32 4.17
N VAL A 222 4.42 -10.74 3.62
CA VAL A 222 3.27 -11.48 3.08
C VAL A 222 3.21 -11.21 1.58
N ALA A 223 3.13 -12.27 0.76
CA ALA A 223 2.90 -12.15 -0.67
C ALA A 223 1.49 -11.64 -0.96
N TYR A 224 1.26 -11.04 -2.13
CA TYR A 224 -0.08 -10.58 -2.51
C TYR A 224 -1.03 -11.75 -2.79
N ASN A 225 -0.55 -12.81 -3.46
CA ASN A 225 -1.30 -14.04 -3.69
C ASN A 225 -0.35 -15.24 -3.80
N GLN A 226 -0.89 -16.45 -4.05
CA GLN A 226 -0.10 -17.68 -4.16
C GLN A 226 0.93 -17.64 -5.30
N ALA A 227 0.57 -17.07 -6.45
CA ALA A 227 1.49 -16.99 -7.59
C ALA A 227 2.71 -16.10 -7.28
N ASP A 228 2.49 -14.97 -6.59
CA ASP A 228 3.57 -14.10 -6.14
C ASP A 228 4.45 -14.75 -5.07
N PHE A 229 3.83 -15.55 -4.18
CA PHE A 229 4.57 -16.34 -3.19
C PHE A 229 5.49 -17.36 -3.87
N ASP A 230 4.94 -18.17 -4.77
CA ASP A 230 5.68 -19.20 -5.49
C ASP A 230 6.81 -18.60 -6.35
N ALA A 231 6.54 -17.47 -7.01
CA ALA A 231 7.53 -16.76 -7.82
C ALA A 231 8.69 -16.23 -6.98
N ALA A 232 8.44 -15.72 -5.78
CA ALA A 232 9.49 -15.29 -4.86
C ALA A 232 10.26 -16.48 -4.27
N VAL A 233 9.56 -17.56 -3.88
CA VAL A 233 10.21 -18.80 -3.40
C VAL A 233 11.12 -19.41 -4.47
N ALA A 234 10.72 -19.40 -5.74
CA ALA A 234 11.54 -19.87 -6.84
C ALA A 234 12.86 -19.07 -7.00
N LYS A 235 12.88 -17.80 -6.60
CA LYS A 235 14.10 -16.96 -6.56
C LYS A 235 14.97 -17.23 -5.33
N GLY A 236 14.43 -17.90 -4.30
CA GLY A 236 15.12 -18.25 -3.07
C GLY A 236 15.81 -17.05 -2.42
N ALA A 237 17.10 -17.19 -2.12
CA ALA A 237 17.92 -16.15 -1.48
C ALA A 237 18.06 -14.85 -2.29
N THR A 238 17.72 -14.85 -3.59
CA THR A 238 17.77 -13.65 -4.45
C THR A 238 16.44 -12.90 -4.51
N ALA A 239 15.38 -13.42 -3.88
CA ALA A 239 14.13 -12.69 -3.73
C ALA A 239 14.35 -11.40 -2.94
N ALA A 240 13.70 -10.32 -3.35
CA ALA A 240 13.83 -9.00 -2.74
C ALA A 240 12.44 -8.36 -2.60
N PRO A 241 12.24 -7.45 -1.63
CA PRO A 241 10.98 -6.73 -1.51
C PRO A 241 10.74 -5.85 -2.73
N ASP A 242 9.48 -5.78 -3.15
CA ASP A 242 9.00 -4.87 -4.17
C ASP A 242 7.78 -4.06 -3.65
N GLY A 243 7.23 -3.21 -4.51
CA GLY A 243 6.06 -2.40 -4.16
C GLY A 243 4.82 -3.23 -3.83
N THR A 244 4.64 -4.39 -4.45
CA THR A 244 3.49 -5.28 -4.24
C THR A 244 3.57 -5.98 -2.89
N ILE A 245 4.73 -6.56 -2.56
CA ILE A 245 4.99 -7.20 -1.26
C ILE A 245 4.91 -6.18 -0.13
N THR A 246 5.43 -4.96 -0.35
CA THR A 246 5.39 -3.90 0.66
C THR A 246 3.95 -3.52 1.02
N ARG A 247 3.08 -3.35 0.01
CA ARG A 247 1.66 -2.98 0.22
C ARG A 247 0.87 -4.12 0.87
N SER A 248 1.07 -5.34 0.37
CA SER A 248 0.37 -6.53 0.90
C SER A 248 0.76 -6.85 2.33
N THR A 249 2.05 -6.77 2.65
CA THR A 249 2.51 -6.89 4.04
C THR A 249 1.86 -5.84 4.95
N ALA A 250 1.75 -4.58 4.50
CA ALA A 250 1.15 -3.53 5.34
C ALA A 250 -0.32 -3.79 5.68
N GLN A 251 -1.13 -4.25 4.71
CA GLN A 251 -2.56 -4.49 4.92
C GLN A 251 -2.83 -5.85 5.59
N ALA A 252 -2.09 -6.89 5.24
CA ALA A 252 -2.15 -8.21 5.89
C ALA A 252 -1.79 -8.13 7.38
N LEU A 253 -0.76 -7.35 7.74
CA LEU A 253 -0.34 -7.19 9.14
C LEU A 253 -1.40 -6.50 10.00
N LEU A 254 -2.26 -5.66 9.42
CA LEU A 254 -3.35 -5.04 10.20
C LEU A 254 -4.30 -6.12 10.71
N GLY A 255 -4.75 -7.03 9.84
CA GLY A 255 -5.65 -8.14 10.18
C GLY A 255 -5.06 -9.11 11.23
N ARG A 256 -3.73 -9.27 11.24
CA ARG A 256 -2.98 -10.10 12.20
C ARG A 256 -2.87 -9.51 13.61
N THR A 257 -3.33 -8.29 13.80
CA THR A 257 -3.24 -7.59 15.07
C THR A 257 -4.63 -7.25 15.57
N ASP A 258 -4.73 -6.83 16.83
CA ASP A 258 -6.00 -6.31 17.37
C ASP A 258 -6.17 -4.82 17.06
N GLN A 259 -5.37 -4.27 16.14
CA GLN A 259 -5.44 -2.88 15.71
C GLN A 259 -6.38 -2.74 14.51
N SER A 260 -6.79 -1.50 14.24
CA SER A 260 -7.51 -1.04 13.06
C SER A 260 -6.97 0.33 12.68
N TYR A 261 -7.36 0.89 11.53
CA TYR A 261 -7.03 2.28 11.23
C TYR A 261 -7.53 3.26 12.30
N ALA A 262 -8.62 2.89 13.00
CA ALA A 262 -9.19 3.64 14.11
C ALA A 262 -8.35 3.62 15.39
N THR A 263 -7.50 2.61 15.61
CA THR A 263 -6.78 2.41 16.89
C THR A 263 -5.27 2.37 16.77
N ILE A 264 -4.73 2.14 15.56
CA ILE A 264 -3.29 1.98 15.33
C ILE A 264 -2.49 3.18 15.86
N THR A 265 -1.43 2.90 16.60
CA THR A 265 -0.58 3.92 17.22
C THR A 265 0.89 3.52 17.23
N SER A 266 1.76 4.53 17.26
CA SER A 266 3.20 4.37 17.45
C SER A 266 3.66 4.44 18.89
N ALA A 267 2.76 4.79 19.80
CA ALA A 267 3.06 4.80 21.22
C ALA A 267 3.52 3.40 21.67
N GLY A 268 4.66 3.34 22.35
CA GLY A 268 5.19 2.09 22.91
C GLY A 268 5.86 1.15 21.90
N GLN A 269 6.10 1.57 20.66
CA GLN A 269 6.89 0.78 19.71
C GLN A 269 8.30 0.51 20.23
N SER A 270 8.73 -0.75 20.13
CA SER A 270 10.15 -1.09 20.29
C SER A 270 10.96 -0.55 19.12
N ALA A 271 12.15 0.02 19.43
CA ALA A 271 13.02 0.64 18.44
C ALA A 271 13.50 -0.35 17.37
N ALA A 272 13.91 -1.55 17.80
CA ALA A 272 14.51 -2.55 16.95
C ALA A 272 13.52 -3.23 15.99
N THR A 273 14.00 -3.54 14.78
CA THR A 273 13.33 -4.46 13.86
C THR A 273 13.61 -5.90 14.32
N PRO A 274 12.58 -6.73 14.53
CA PRO A 274 12.78 -8.15 14.80
C PRO A 274 13.54 -8.81 13.64
N THR A 275 14.56 -9.59 13.96
CA THR A 275 15.31 -10.36 12.98
C THR A 275 14.88 -11.82 13.06
N THR A 276 14.45 -12.38 11.94
CA THR A 276 14.30 -13.83 11.79
C THR A 276 15.68 -14.41 11.53
N ASP A 277 16.17 -15.27 12.43
CA ASP A 277 17.43 -15.97 12.21
C ASP A 277 17.22 -17.07 11.16
N CYS A 278 17.60 -16.74 9.93
CA CYS A 278 17.56 -17.65 8.80
C CYS A 278 18.93 -18.27 8.51
N ALA A 279 19.77 -18.45 9.54
CA ALA A 279 21.07 -19.11 9.40
C ALA A 279 20.96 -20.34 8.48
N ALA A 280 21.73 -20.31 7.40
CA ALA A 280 21.86 -21.46 6.53
C ALA A 280 22.41 -22.61 7.38
N THR A 281 21.67 -23.72 7.50
CA THR A 281 22.27 -24.97 7.92
C THR A 281 23.46 -25.23 7.00
N THR A 282 24.67 -25.06 7.52
CA THR A 282 25.88 -25.52 6.84
C THR A 282 25.64 -27.01 6.59
N PRO A 283 25.74 -27.53 5.35
CA PRO A 283 25.72 -28.96 5.14
C PRO A 283 26.78 -29.54 6.06
N GLY A 284 26.35 -30.38 7.02
CA GLY A 284 27.23 -30.97 8.01
C GLY A 284 28.42 -31.57 7.28
N GLY A 285 29.62 -31.08 7.58
CA GLY A 285 30.83 -31.80 7.27
C GLY A 285 30.79 -33.07 8.09
N ASP A 286 30.34 -34.16 7.47
CA ASP A 286 30.50 -35.51 7.99
C ASP A 286 32.00 -35.78 8.12
N THR A 287 32.55 -35.43 9.28
CA THR A 287 33.82 -35.97 9.76
C THR A 287 33.52 -37.35 10.33
N SER A 288 33.26 -38.30 9.44
CA SER A 288 33.38 -39.72 9.77
C SER A 288 34.85 -40.09 9.74
N GLY A 289 35.44 -40.19 10.93
CA GLY A 289 36.71 -40.85 11.12
C GLY A 289 36.55 -42.37 10.98
N ASP A 290 37.56 -42.95 10.33
CA ASP A 290 38.20 -44.24 10.63
C ASP A 290 38.17 -45.34 9.54
N SER A 291 39.42 -45.75 9.23
CA SER A 291 39.93 -47.06 8.82
C SER A 291 39.82 -47.59 7.38
N GLY A 292 41.01 -47.87 6.82
CA GLY A 292 41.27 -49.06 6.01
C GLY A 292 41.83 -48.79 4.61
N GLY A 293 43.13 -48.98 4.41
CA GLY A 293 43.77 -48.96 3.09
C GLY A 293 43.54 -50.24 2.28
N ASP A 294 43.72 -50.18 0.96
CA ASP A 294 44.86 -50.77 0.24
C ASP A 294 44.69 -50.63 -1.30
N THR A 295 45.83 -50.49 -1.97
CA THR A 295 46.23 -50.56 -3.39
C THR A 295 45.22 -50.70 -4.53
N GLY A 296 45.47 -49.92 -5.60
CA GLY A 296 45.06 -50.25 -6.96
C GLY A 296 45.50 -49.21 -8.01
N THR A 297 46.65 -49.44 -8.63
CA THR A 297 47.20 -48.74 -9.80
C THR A 297 46.31 -48.85 -11.04
N GLY A 298 46.27 -47.79 -11.86
CA GLY A 298 45.77 -47.82 -13.23
C GLY A 298 45.76 -46.42 -13.86
N ASP A 299 46.79 -46.12 -14.65
CA ASP A 299 46.84 -45.02 -15.62
C ASP A 299 45.71 -45.16 -16.66
N ASP A 300 45.13 -44.05 -17.13
CA ASP A 300 45.12 -43.74 -18.56
C ASP A 300 44.61 -42.32 -18.88
N ASP A 301 45.25 -41.77 -19.90
CA ASP A 301 45.09 -40.45 -20.49
C ASP A 301 43.69 -40.19 -21.10
N GLY A 302 43.28 -38.91 -21.10
CA GLY A 302 42.04 -38.48 -21.73
C GLY A 302 41.96 -36.97 -21.95
N THR A 303 42.72 -36.48 -22.93
CA THR A 303 42.71 -35.12 -23.49
C THR A 303 41.34 -34.66 -23.98
N GLY A 304 41.01 -33.38 -23.75
CA GLY A 304 39.82 -32.73 -24.33
C GLY A 304 39.88 -31.20 -24.24
N THR A 305 40.73 -30.59 -25.05
CA THR A 305 40.76 -29.16 -25.40
C THR A 305 39.55 -28.73 -26.25
N GLY A 306 39.09 -27.48 -26.10
CA GLY A 306 38.23 -26.84 -27.10
C GLY A 306 37.60 -25.51 -26.67
N SER A 307 38.33 -24.42 -26.91
CA SER A 307 37.89 -23.02 -26.80
C SER A 307 36.83 -22.63 -27.85
N ASP A 308 36.00 -21.61 -27.53
CA ASP A 308 36.08 -20.23 -28.06
C ASP A 308 34.75 -19.55 -28.44
N THR A 309 34.64 -18.34 -27.89
CA THR A 309 34.07 -17.06 -28.34
C THR A 309 33.02 -16.96 -29.45
N GLY A 310 32.04 -16.07 -29.22
CA GLY A 310 31.24 -15.44 -30.27
C GLY A 310 30.40 -14.26 -29.79
N THR A 311 31.03 -13.09 -29.57
CA THR A 311 30.39 -11.77 -29.53
C THR A 311 29.91 -11.34 -30.91
N GLY A 312 28.76 -10.67 -30.98
CA GLY A 312 28.29 -9.95 -32.17
C GLY A 312 27.37 -8.80 -31.79
N ALA A 313 27.85 -7.57 -32.01
CA ALA A 313 27.14 -6.30 -31.89
C ALA A 313 26.76 -5.76 -33.29
N GLY A 314 25.79 -4.83 -33.31
CA GLY A 314 25.41 -3.98 -34.45
C GLY A 314 23.97 -3.50 -34.24
N ASP A 315 23.74 -2.25 -33.79
CA ASP A 315 23.51 -1.02 -34.59
C ASP A 315 22.30 -1.19 -35.52
N GLY A 316 21.28 -0.34 -35.58
CA GLY A 316 20.92 0.97 -35.03
C GLY A 316 19.75 1.47 -35.89
N ASP A 317 18.85 2.30 -35.39
CA ASP A 317 18.17 3.31 -36.22
C ASP A 317 17.37 4.32 -35.38
N ASP A 318 17.52 5.56 -35.82
CA ASP A 318 16.99 6.82 -35.30
C ASP A 318 15.58 7.08 -35.87
N ALA A 319 14.64 7.47 -35.02
CA ALA A 319 13.38 8.06 -35.46
C ALA A 319 12.80 8.97 -34.36
N SER A 320 13.23 10.23 -34.42
CA SER A 320 12.54 11.39 -33.87
C SER A 320 11.09 11.47 -34.37
N THR A 321 10.12 11.47 -33.44
CA THR A 321 8.78 12.04 -33.67
C THR A 321 8.29 12.75 -32.42
N ASP A 322 7.80 13.98 -32.62
CA ASP A 322 7.17 14.87 -31.63
C ASP A 322 6.18 14.12 -30.72
N GLN A 323 6.50 14.05 -29.43
CA GLN A 323 5.59 13.54 -28.41
C GLN A 323 4.96 14.73 -27.66
N PRO A 324 3.62 14.86 -27.58
CA PRO A 324 2.98 15.86 -26.74
C PRO A 324 3.41 15.68 -25.29
N ALA A 325 3.57 16.79 -24.56
CA ALA A 325 4.00 16.81 -23.16
C ALA A 325 3.33 15.71 -22.34
N ALA A 326 4.13 14.81 -21.79
CA ALA A 326 3.67 13.71 -20.98
C ALA A 326 2.84 14.23 -19.80
N ARG A 327 1.66 13.64 -19.62
CA ARG A 327 0.83 13.77 -18.42
C ARG A 327 1.74 13.47 -17.21
N PRO A 328 1.87 14.37 -16.22
CA PRO A 328 2.52 14.00 -14.98
C PRO A 328 1.77 12.79 -14.40
N GLU A 329 2.50 11.74 -14.03
CA GLU A 329 1.93 10.63 -13.27
C GLU A 329 1.32 11.22 -12.00
N ILE A 330 -0.01 11.32 -11.99
CA ILE A 330 -0.81 11.54 -10.79
C ILE A 330 -0.40 10.42 -9.85
N PRO A 331 -0.04 10.70 -8.57
CA PRO A 331 0.13 9.63 -7.61
C PRO A 331 -1.18 8.85 -7.63
N ALA A 332 -1.16 7.66 -8.22
CA ALA A 332 -2.35 6.83 -8.25
C ALA A 332 -2.83 6.75 -6.80
N VAL A 333 -4.09 7.13 -6.56
CA VAL A 333 -4.84 6.36 -5.57
C VAL A 333 -4.64 4.94 -6.06
N VAL A 334 -3.79 4.16 -5.38
CA VAL A 334 -3.26 2.90 -5.90
C VAL A 334 -4.41 1.91 -6.03
N GLN A 335 -5.15 2.03 -7.13
CA GLN A 335 -5.80 0.94 -7.82
C GLN A 335 -4.65 0.04 -8.26
N THR A 336 -4.70 -1.20 -7.81
CA THR A 336 -3.79 -2.26 -8.22
C THR A 336 -4.12 -2.66 -9.66
N ASP A 337 -3.72 -1.83 -10.60
CA ASP A 337 -3.47 -2.34 -11.94
C ASP A 337 -2.12 -3.06 -11.86
N GLY A 338 -2.17 -4.39 -11.91
CA GLY A 338 -1.00 -5.24 -12.05
C GLY A 338 -0.33 -4.96 -13.40
N VAL A 339 0.51 -3.94 -13.46
CA VAL A 339 1.45 -3.74 -14.56
C VAL A 339 2.83 -4.15 -14.07
N ALA A 340 3.29 -5.32 -14.51
CA ALA A 340 4.68 -5.70 -14.41
C ALA A 340 5.53 -4.66 -15.18
N SER A 341 6.19 -3.76 -14.44
CA SER A 341 7.12 -2.80 -15.03
C SER A 341 8.45 -3.50 -15.37
N THR A 342 8.82 -3.49 -16.64
CA THR A 342 10.09 -3.99 -17.17
C THR A 342 11.13 -2.89 -17.37
N THR A 343 11.30 -1.97 -16.42
CA THR A 343 12.40 -0.98 -16.47
C THR A 343 13.44 -1.23 -15.37
N PRO A 344 14.73 -1.43 -15.72
CA PRO A 344 15.78 -1.70 -14.74
C PRO A 344 16.14 -0.43 -13.95
N VAL A 345 16.32 -0.62 -12.65
CA VAL A 345 16.66 0.38 -11.64
C VAL A 345 18.11 0.84 -11.80
N TRP A 346 18.38 1.85 -12.64
CA TRP A 346 19.62 2.67 -12.58
C TRP A 346 19.43 4.06 -13.21
N ALA A 347 18.55 4.91 -12.68
CA ALA A 347 18.53 6.32 -13.12
C ALA A 347 17.89 7.27 -12.11
N LEU A 348 18.46 7.42 -10.92
CA LEU A 348 18.34 8.67 -10.15
C LEU A 348 19.58 8.81 -9.25
N GLY A 349 20.63 9.39 -9.84
CA GLY A 349 21.86 9.76 -9.14
C GLY A 349 22.39 11.09 -9.66
N ALA A 350 22.58 12.01 -8.72
CA ALA A 350 23.36 13.26 -8.77
C ALA A 350 22.78 14.47 -9.51
N GLY A 351 22.67 15.59 -8.78
CA GLY A 351 22.36 16.91 -9.32
C GLY A 351 22.27 18.02 -8.27
N THR A 352 23.36 18.26 -7.54
CA THR A 352 23.55 19.38 -6.59
C THR A 352 23.61 20.76 -7.27
N GLY A 353 22.93 21.75 -6.69
CA GLY A 353 23.52 23.03 -6.25
C GLY A 353 23.74 24.21 -7.22
N LEU A 354 23.06 25.33 -6.90
CA LEU A 354 23.49 26.76 -6.95
C LEU A 354 23.75 27.48 -8.30
N LEU A 355 22.98 28.55 -8.55
CA LEU A 355 23.47 29.95 -8.52
C LEU A 355 22.35 30.99 -8.75
N ALA A 356 22.53 32.15 -8.11
CA ALA A 356 21.61 33.29 -8.04
C ALA A 356 22.01 34.45 -8.97
N PHE A 357 21.09 35.43 -9.04
CA PHE A 357 21.18 36.84 -9.47
C PHE A 357 20.93 37.23 -10.94
N GLY A 358 20.00 38.19 -11.11
CA GLY A 358 19.94 39.06 -12.29
C GLY A 358 18.58 39.74 -12.55
N LEU A 359 18.21 40.74 -11.74
CA LEU A 359 17.12 41.70 -12.01
C LEU A 359 17.38 42.51 -13.29
N THR A 360 16.35 42.78 -14.12
CA THR A 360 16.02 44.13 -14.60
C THR A 360 14.64 44.22 -15.27
N LEU A 361 14.01 45.36 -15.02
CA LEU A 361 12.65 45.81 -15.32
C LEU A 361 12.51 46.42 -16.74
N VAL A 362 11.26 46.80 -17.07
CA VAL A 362 10.79 47.81 -18.07
C VAL A 362 10.34 47.18 -19.42
N ALA A 363 9.18 47.42 -20.02
CA ALA A 363 8.06 48.34 -19.79
C ALA A 363 6.75 47.82 -20.44
N ARG A 364 5.64 48.33 -19.89
CA ARG A 364 4.28 48.35 -20.43
C ARG A 364 4.20 48.78 -21.91
N ARG A 365 3.24 48.19 -22.65
CA ARG A 365 2.28 48.96 -23.47
C ARG A 365 0.92 48.28 -23.52
N ARG A 366 -0.08 48.97 -22.98
CA ARG A 366 -1.50 48.77 -23.27
C ARG A 366 -1.77 49.27 -24.70
N VAL A 367 -2.47 48.49 -25.50
CA VAL A 367 -3.43 49.02 -26.49
C VAL A 367 -4.66 48.12 -26.46
N ALA A 368 -5.77 48.71 -26.04
CA ALA A 368 -7.10 48.20 -26.32
C ALA A 368 -7.49 48.65 -27.72
N VAL A 369 -8.00 47.75 -28.56
CA VAL A 369 -9.00 48.08 -29.58
C VAL A 369 -10.05 46.96 -29.60
N ARG A 370 -11.29 47.41 -29.75
CA ARG A 370 -12.57 46.76 -29.55
C ARG A 370 -13.20 46.51 -30.94
N VAL A 371 -14.20 45.62 -31.01
CA VAL A 371 -15.23 45.48 -32.08
C VAL A 371 -14.74 44.65 -33.29
N ARG A 372 -15.41 43.58 -33.77
CA ARG A 372 -16.82 43.15 -33.70
C ARG A 372 -16.99 41.75 -33.12
#